data_AF-A0A2V9SGW8-F1
#
_entry.id   AF-A0A2V9SGW8-F1
#
_cell.length_a   1.000
_cell.length_b   1.000
_cell.length_c   1.000
_cell.angle_alpha   90.00
_cell.angle_beta   90.00
_cell.angle_gamma   90.00
#
_symmetry.space_group_name_H-M   'P 1'
#
loop_
_entity.id
_entity.type
_entity.pdbx_description
1 polymer ?
#
loop_
_entity_poly.entity_id
_entity_poly.type
_entity_poly.pdbx_seq_one_letter_code
_entity_poly.pdbx_strand_id
1 'polypeptide(L)'
;MKSGNVTWTVAIAVLVFLASPRQFSAQPTGGSPRYKLIDLGTFGGPNSTEGSQAPIVSNTGSVIGVGDTSVLDPLCSSDCFIGHAFRWEKGVLTDLGTIPGGNNSDAVWLNSLGQVVGESENGVIDPLVGVPENKAVLWQKDGQKREASFGRKGRCGTWVPWVARTPRLRVSTRTGK
;
A
#
# COMPACT_ATOMS: atom_id res chain seq x y z
N MET A 1 22.62 -49.05 -54.88
CA MET A 1 23.06 -47.67 -54.58
C MET A 1 22.84 -47.41 -53.09
N LYS A 2 23.91 -47.00 -52.38
CA LYS A 2 23.96 -46.34 -51.05
C LYS A 2 22.85 -46.66 -50.02
N SER A 3 23.07 -47.64 -49.13
CA SER A 3 22.24 -47.79 -47.91
C SER A 3 22.99 -48.14 -46.62
N GLY A 4 24.23 -48.67 -46.69
CA GLY A 4 24.99 -49.07 -45.49
C GLY A 4 25.55 -47.91 -44.64
N ASN A 5 25.89 -46.78 -45.27
CA ASN A 5 26.53 -45.66 -44.56
C ASN A 5 25.53 -44.70 -43.91
N VAL A 6 24.27 -44.72 -44.35
CA VAL A 6 23.20 -43.84 -43.84
C VAL A 6 22.62 -44.41 -42.54
N THR A 7 22.50 -45.73 -42.43
CA THR A 7 22.02 -46.38 -41.19
C THR A 7 23.00 -46.19 -40.02
N TRP A 8 24.30 -46.25 -40.28
CA TRP A 8 25.33 -46.01 -39.26
C TRP A 8 25.39 -44.57 -38.76
N THR A 9 25.23 -43.61 -39.67
CA THR A 9 25.24 -42.18 -39.31
C THR A 9 23.99 -41.77 -38.53
N VAL A 10 22.82 -42.31 -38.87
CA VAL A 10 21.59 -42.09 -38.09
C VAL A 10 21.69 -42.72 -36.69
N ALA A 11 22.24 -43.93 -36.57
CA ALA A 11 22.40 -44.59 -35.28
C ALA A 11 23.34 -43.83 -34.33
N ILE A 12 24.47 -43.31 -34.84
CA ILE A 12 25.40 -42.49 -34.05
C ILE A 12 24.74 -41.16 -33.65
N ALA A 13 24.02 -40.50 -34.56
CA ALA A 13 23.36 -39.24 -34.26
C ALA A 13 22.30 -39.39 -33.14
N VAL A 14 21.53 -40.49 -33.15
CA VAL A 14 20.56 -40.80 -32.08
C VAL A 14 21.25 -41.06 -30.75
N LEU A 15 22.36 -41.81 -30.73
CA LEU A 15 23.12 -42.07 -29.51
C LEU A 15 23.76 -40.79 -28.93
N VAL A 16 24.27 -39.89 -29.77
CA VAL A 16 24.81 -38.59 -29.34
C VAL A 16 23.71 -37.68 -28.77
N PHE A 17 22.48 -37.75 -29.31
CA PHE A 17 21.34 -36.98 -28.83
C PHE A 17 20.73 -37.53 -27.52
N LEU A 18 20.86 -38.84 -27.28
CA LEU A 18 20.42 -39.49 -26.04
C LEU A 18 21.46 -39.38 -24.91
N ALA A 19 22.75 -39.29 -25.26
CA ALA A 19 23.85 -39.17 -24.30
C ALA A 19 24.24 -37.70 -23.98
N SER A 20 23.64 -36.71 -24.65
CA SER A 20 23.85 -35.32 -24.26
C SER A 20 23.18 -35.09 -22.91
N PRO A 21 23.91 -34.64 -21.86
CA PRO A 21 23.27 -34.25 -20.62
C PRO A 21 22.26 -33.16 -20.99
N ARG A 22 20.97 -33.46 -20.82
CA ARG A 22 19.95 -32.42 -20.83
C ARG A 22 20.30 -31.53 -19.65
N GLN A 23 20.94 -30.40 -19.92
CA GLN A 23 20.92 -29.28 -19.01
C GLN A 23 19.46 -28.83 -18.96
N PHE A 24 18.63 -29.52 -18.17
CA PHE A 24 17.57 -28.82 -17.48
C PHE A 24 18.28 -27.64 -16.84
N SER A 25 17.96 -26.42 -17.25
CA SER A 25 18.28 -25.28 -16.41
C SER A 25 17.78 -25.67 -15.04
N ALA A 26 18.70 -25.92 -14.11
CA ALA A 26 18.34 -26.00 -12.72
C ALA A 26 17.65 -24.67 -12.46
N GLN A 27 16.33 -24.70 -12.26
CA GLN A 27 15.62 -23.60 -11.64
C GLN A 27 16.49 -23.24 -10.44
N PRO A 28 16.95 -21.97 -10.32
CA PRO A 28 18.01 -21.63 -9.39
C PRO A 28 17.68 -22.32 -8.08
N THR A 29 18.56 -23.21 -7.64
CA THR A 29 18.47 -23.87 -6.33
C THR A 29 18.80 -22.83 -5.26
N GLY A 30 18.25 -21.64 -5.38
CA GLY A 30 18.13 -20.66 -4.33
C GLY A 30 17.04 -21.19 -3.42
N GLY A 31 17.43 -21.55 -2.20
CA GLY A 31 16.50 -21.97 -1.16
C GLY A 31 15.30 -21.02 -1.09
N SER A 32 14.15 -21.57 -0.69
CA SER A 32 12.89 -20.84 -0.58
C SER A 32 13.13 -19.43 -0.03
N PRO A 33 12.59 -18.37 -0.67
CA PRO A 33 12.77 -17.02 -0.17
C PRO A 33 12.41 -17.00 1.31
N ARG A 34 13.37 -16.58 2.15
CA ARG A 34 13.15 -16.47 3.58
C ARG A 34 12.32 -15.23 3.82
N TYR A 35 11.03 -15.43 4.10
CA TYR A 35 10.13 -14.36 4.53
C TYR A 35 9.98 -14.39 6.05
N LYS A 36 9.68 -13.22 6.62
CA LYS A 36 9.23 -13.09 8.00
C LYS A 36 7.78 -12.61 7.97
N LEU A 37 6.87 -13.41 8.50
CA LEU A 37 5.49 -12.97 8.71
C LEU A 37 5.48 -11.94 9.84
N ILE A 38 4.89 -10.78 9.57
CA ILE A 38 4.62 -9.75 10.58
C ILE A 38 3.11 -9.60 10.62
N ASP A 39 2.53 -9.99 11.74
CA ASP A 39 1.15 -9.66 12.04
C ASP A 39 1.09 -8.19 12.48
N LEU A 40 0.24 -7.41 11.82
CA LEU A 40 0.05 -5.99 12.11
C LEU A 40 -0.94 -5.78 13.26
N GLY A 41 -1.84 -6.75 13.48
CA GLY A 41 -2.89 -6.72 14.49
C GLY A 41 -4.14 -5.94 14.10
N THR A 42 -5.07 -5.90 15.05
CA THR A 42 -6.34 -5.17 15.00
C THR A 42 -6.46 -4.25 16.22
N PHE A 43 -7.58 -3.52 16.35
CA PHE A 43 -7.90 -2.72 17.55
C PHE A 43 -8.82 -3.47 18.51
N GLY A 44 -8.71 -4.80 18.56
CA GLY A 44 -9.53 -5.69 19.40
C GLY A 44 -10.72 -6.30 18.68
N GLY A 45 -10.97 -5.92 17.42
CA GLY A 45 -11.92 -6.57 16.54
C GLY A 45 -11.35 -7.79 15.83
N PRO A 46 -12.19 -8.53 15.10
CA PRO A 46 -11.82 -9.81 14.49
C PRO A 46 -10.94 -9.68 13.25
N ASN A 47 -11.04 -8.59 12.48
CA ASN A 47 -10.33 -8.47 11.20
C ASN A 47 -9.48 -7.20 11.08
N SER A 48 -8.58 -7.25 10.12
CA SER A 48 -7.91 -6.08 9.55
C SER A 48 -7.86 -6.26 8.04
N THR A 49 -8.07 -5.18 7.29
CA THR A 49 -7.95 -5.18 5.83
C THR A 49 -6.84 -4.24 5.41
N GLU A 50 -6.30 -4.48 4.23
CA GLU A 50 -5.57 -3.44 3.53
C GLU A 50 -6.51 -2.32 3.10
N GLY A 51 -5.98 -1.09 3.11
CA GLY A 51 -6.73 0.10 2.70
C GLY A 51 -7.07 0.07 1.22
N SER A 52 -8.18 0.71 0.84
CA SER A 52 -8.90 0.34 -0.38
C SER A 52 -8.15 0.48 -1.71
N GLN A 53 -7.12 1.31 -1.86
CA GLN A 53 -6.40 1.46 -3.15
C GLN A 53 -4.96 2.03 -2.97
N ALA A 54 -3.95 1.41 -3.62
CA ALA A 54 -2.54 1.87 -3.77
C ALA A 54 -1.52 1.31 -2.73
N PRO A 55 -0.18 1.48 -2.90
CA PRO A 55 0.79 0.69 -2.16
C PRO A 55 0.71 0.99 -0.66
N ILE A 56 0.25 -0.02 0.05
CA ILE A 56 0.06 -0.06 1.50
C ILE A 56 1.39 0.10 2.25
N VAL A 57 2.53 -0.13 1.59
CA VAL A 57 3.87 -0.08 2.17
C VAL A 57 4.69 1.05 1.57
N SER A 58 5.19 1.95 2.43
CA SER A 58 6.16 2.99 2.06
C SER A 58 7.58 2.43 1.94
N ASN A 59 8.46 3.13 1.22
CA ASN A 59 9.89 2.79 1.13
C ASN A 59 10.62 2.78 2.48
N THR A 60 10.02 3.36 3.51
CA THR A 60 10.52 3.33 4.90
C THR A 60 10.07 2.09 5.69
N GLY A 61 9.27 1.20 5.08
CA GLY A 61 8.70 0.03 5.75
C GLY A 61 7.49 0.35 6.65
N SER A 62 6.89 1.53 6.48
CA SER A 62 5.62 1.88 7.14
C SER A 62 4.45 1.30 6.35
N VAL A 63 3.41 0.87 7.06
CA VAL A 63 2.23 0.22 6.48
C VAL A 63 0.97 0.97 6.88
N ILE A 64 -0.04 1.03 6.03
CA ILE A 64 -1.37 1.56 6.35
C ILE A 64 -2.46 0.51 6.11
N GLY A 65 -3.61 0.65 6.75
CA GLY A 65 -4.75 -0.24 6.51
C GLY A 65 -5.92 0.12 7.39
N VAL A 66 -6.87 -0.80 7.51
CA VAL A 66 -8.05 -0.68 8.38
C VAL A 66 -8.03 -1.82 9.37
N GLY A 67 -8.22 -1.50 10.66
CA GLY A 67 -8.31 -2.47 11.74
C GLY A 67 -9.67 -2.38 12.40
N ASP A 68 -10.32 -3.52 12.59
CA ASP A 68 -11.56 -3.58 13.35
C ASP A 68 -11.27 -3.26 14.82
N THR A 69 -12.12 -2.42 15.40
CA THR A 69 -12.22 -2.24 16.85
C THR A 69 -13.08 -3.34 17.45
N SER A 70 -13.12 -3.45 18.77
CA SER A 70 -14.03 -4.37 19.46
C SER A 70 -15.48 -3.89 19.53
N VAL A 71 -15.81 -2.74 18.92
CA VAL A 71 -17.13 -2.12 18.98
C VAL A 71 -17.89 -2.40 17.69
N LEU A 72 -19.15 -2.84 17.80
CA LEU A 72 -20.02 -3.05 16.65
C LEU A 72 -20.45 -1.72 16.02
N ASP A 73 -20.49 -1.65 14.70
CA ASP A 73 -21.00 -0.49 13.98
C ASP A 73 -22.54 -0.48 13.99
N PRO A 74 -23.20 0.49 14.64
CA PRO A 74 -24.66 0.57 14.69
C PRO A 74 -25.33 0.79 13.32
N LEU A 75 -24.58 1.30 12.34
CA LEU A 75 -25.09 1.66 11.02
C LEU A 75 -24.96 0.51 10.01
N CYS A 76 -24.38 -0.60 10.44
CA CYS A 76 -24.17 -1.79 9.65
C CYS A 76 -25.26 -2.84 9.95
N SER A 77 -25.83 -3.45 8.90
CA SER A 77 -26.92 -4.41 9.03
C SER A 77 -26.48 -5.86 9.34
N SER A 78 -25.18 -6.09 9.52
CA SER A 78 -24.57 -7.37 9.88
C SER A 78 -23.65 -7.19 11.08
N ASP A 79 -23.15 -8.27 11.70
CA ASP A 79 -22.17 -8.24 12.81
C ASP A 79 -20.80 -7.68 12.36
N CYS A 80 -20.78 -6.43 11.91
CA CYS A 80 -19.58 -5.73 11.48
C CYS A 80 -19.14 -4.74 12.56
N PHE A 81 -17.83 -4.56 12.64
CA PHE A 81 -17.18 -3.76 13.67
C PHE A 81 -16.80 -2.41 13.09
N ILE A 82 -16.72 -1.41 13.97
CA ILE A 82 -16.19 -0.11 13.61
C ILE A 82 -14.74 -0.30 13.15
N GLY A 83 -14.45 0.11 11.91
CA GLY A 83 -13.14 0.01 11.28
C GLY A 83 -12.38 1.33 11.33
N HIS A 84 -11.18 1.31 11.88
CA HIS A 84 -10.33 2.50 11.95
C HIS A 84 -9.12 2.37 11.03
N ALA A 85 -8.85 3.45 10.29
CA ALA A 85 -7.60 3.63 9.57
C ALA A 85 -6.43 3.56 10.56
N PHE A 86 -5.41 2.76 10.22
CA PHE A 86 -4.20 2.66 11.02
C PHE A 86 -2.96 2.96 10.22
N ARG A 87 -1.90 3.26 10.95
CA ARG A 87 -0.53 3.26 10.46
C ARG A 87 0.34 2.39 11.36
N TRP A 88 1.03 1.46 10.74
CA TRP A 88 2.05 0.64 11.39
C TRP A 88 3.45 1.16 11.03
N GLU A 89 4.28 1.40 12.03
CA GLU A 89 5.69 1.75 11.83
C GLU A 89 6.55 1.12 12.92
N LYS A 90 7.57 0.34 12.52
CA LYS A 90 8.58 -0.22 13.43
C LYS A 90 7.99 -0.98 14.63
N GLY A 91 6.94 -1.76 14.38
CA GLY A 91 6.29 -2.57 15.43
C GLY A 91 5.21 -1.84 16.22
N VAL A 92 4.92 -0.58 15.92
CA VAL A 92 3.88 0.20 16.59
C VAL A 92 2.69 0.36 15.65
N LEU A 93 1.55 -0.23 16.03
CA LEU A 93 0.25 0.01 15.39
C LEU A 93 -0.36 1.29 15.97
N THR A 94 -0.55 2.30 15.14
CA THR A 94 -1.11 3.61 15.52
C THR A 94 -2.49 3.75 14.91
N ASP A 95 -3.49 3.96 15.74
CA ASP A 95 -4.83 4.33 15.31
C ASP A 95 -4.84 5.78 14.78
N LEU A 96 -5.23 5.95 13.51
CA LEU A 96 -5.41 7.28 12.90
C LEU A 96 -6.80 7.83 13.21
N GLY A 97 -7.77 6.94 13.46
CA GLY A 97 -9.16 7.20 13.80
C GLY A 97 -9.89 8.11 12.82
N THR A 98 -11.08 8.54 13.24
CA THR A 98 -11.96 9.36 12.41
C THR A 98 -11.78 10.86 12.64
N ILE A 99 -12.38 11.66 11.75
CA ILE A 99 -12.73 13.06 12.05
C ILE A 99 -13.92 13.10 13.02
N PRO A 100 -14.13 14.21 13.76
CA PRO A 100 -15.14 14.26 14.80
C PRO A 100 -16.54 13.90 14.30
N GLY A 101 -17.17 12.95 14.99
CA GLY A 101 -18.54 12.51 14.72
C GLY A 101 -18.67 11.21 13.93
N GLY A 102 -17.65 10.79 13.17
CA GLY A 102 -17.68 9.54 12.41
C GLY A 102 -17.23 8.31 13.20
N ASN A 103 -17.68 7.14 12.77
CA ASN A 103 -17.28 5.85 13.33
C ASN A 103 -16.18 5.20 12.48
N ASN A 104 -16.31 5.20 11.16
CA ASN A 104 -15.38 4.50 10.28
C ASN A 104 -14.38 5.42 9.56
N SER A 105 -13.19 4.87 9.28
CA SER A 105 -12.17 5.51 8.45
C SER A 105 -11.36 4.50 7.65
N ASP A 106 -10.88 4.92 6.49
CA ASP A 106 -10.06 4.12 5.59
C ASP A 106 -8.82 4.90 5.13
N ALA A 107 -7.66 4.26 5.21
CA ALA A 107 -6.39 4.81 4.75
C ALA A 107 -6.12 4.38 3.31
N VAL A 108 -6.08 5.34 2.38
CA VAL A 108 -5.88 5.05 0.95
C VAL A 108 -4.40 5.09 0.60
N TRP A 109 -3.67 6.11 1.02
CA TRP A 109 -2.28 6.27 0.59
C TRP A 109 -1.36 6.87 1.64
N LEU A 110 -0.10 6.46 1.62
CA LEU A 110 0.96 6.88 2.52
C LEU A 110 2.17 7.40 1.73
N ASN A 111 2.75 8.51 2.19
CA ASN A 111 3.99 9.04 1.62
C ASN A 111 5.23 8.80 2.50
N SER A 112 6.41 9.08 1.95
CA SER A 112 7.69 8.95 2.67
C SER A 112 7.87 9.92 3.84
N LEU A 113 7.06 10.98 3.91
CA LEU A 113 7.00 11.89 5.07
C LEU A 113 6.12 11.33 6.20
N GLY A 114 5.46 10.19 6.00
CA GLY A 114 4.57 9.58 6.97
C GLY A 114 3.19 10.25 7.04
N GLN A 115 2.79 10.99 6.00
CA GLN A 115 1.44 11.54 5.87
C GLN A 115 0.55 10.50 5.19
N VAL A 116 -0.66 10.34 5.72
CA VAL A 116 -1.66 9.39 5.21
C VAL A 116 -2.84 10.18 4.69
N VAL A 117 -3.34 9.81 3.51
CA VAL A 117 -4.60 10.31 2.96
C VAL A 117 -5.59 9.17 2.85
N GLY A 118 -6.87 9.49 2.93
CA GLY A 118 -7.94 8.53 2.77
C GLY A 118 -9.28 9.15 3.08
N GLU A 119 -10.19 8.35 3.62
CA GLU A 119 -11.59 8.73 3.86
C GLU A 119 -11.96 8.51 5.33
N SER A 120 -12.84 9.34 5.86
CA SER A 120 -13.42 9.19 7.18
C SER A 120 -14.85 9.66 7.18
N GLU A 121 -15.69 8.97 7.92
CA GLU A 121 -17.03 9.44 8.22
C GLU A 121 -16.97 10.74 9.02
N ASN A 122 -17.95 11.62 8.84
CA ASN A 122 -18.12 12.86 9.60
C ASN A 122 -19.31 12.83 10.58
N GLY A 123 -19.98 11.69 10.74
CA GLY A 123 -21.15 11.53 11.60
C GLY A 123 -22.47 12.08 11.04
N VAL A 124 -22.47 12.54 9.79
CA VAL A 124 -23.68 12.95 9.08
C VAL A 124 -24.19 11.77 8.26
N ILE A 125 -25.48 11.49 8.35
CA ILE A 125 -26.15 10.51 7.50
C ILE A 125 -26.73 11.24 6.28
N ASP A 126 -26.38 10.78 5.08
CA ASP A 126 -26.94 11.33 3.85
C ASP A 126 -28.46 11.11 3.82
N PRO A 127 -29.29 12.16 3.72
CA PRO A 127 -30.75 12.04 3.74
C PRO A 127 -31.37 11.24 2.59
N LEU A 128 -30.66 11.12 1.46
CA LEU A 128 -31.16 10.47 0.25
C LEU A 128 -30.91 8.96 0.27
N VAL A 129 -29.76 8.54 0.81
CA VAL A 129 -29.31 7.14 0.77
C VAL A 129 -29.25 6.47 2.15
N GLY A 130 -29.31 7.24 3.24
CA GLY A 130 -29.35 6.72 4.61
C GLY A 130 -28.02 6.13 5.09
N VAL A 131 -26.90 6.44 4.44
CA VAL A 131 -25.57 5.97 4.82
C VAL A 131 -24.68 7.12 5.31
N PRO A 132 -23.65 6.86 6.12
CA PRO A 132 -22.68 7.86 6.54
C PRO A 132 -22.03 8.61 5.38
N GLU A 133 -21.84 9.91 5.54
CA GLU A 133 -21.07 10.73 4.61
C GLU A 133 -19.57 10.55 4.86
N ASN A 134 -18.85 10.12 3.82
CA ASN A 134 -17.40 10.05 3.81
C ASN A 134 -16.79 11.37 3.37
N LYS A 135 -15.76 11.82 4.09
CA LYS A 135 -14.93 12.97 3.75
C LYS A 135 -13.51 12.50 3.49
N ALA A 136 -12.88 13.10 2.49
CA ALA A 136 -11.44 12.94 2.30
C ALA A 136 -10.70 13.59 3.48
N VAL A 137 -9.69 12.89 4.02
CA VAL A 137 -8.92 13.32 5.19
C VAL A 137 -7.43 13.15 4.93
N LEU A 138 -6.65 14.08 5.48
CA LEU A 138 -5.20 14.00 5.61
C LEU A 138 -4.86 13.81 7.09
N TRP A 139 -4.25 12.67 7.42
CA TRP A 139 -3.61 12.42 8.71
C TRP A 139 -2.12 12.75 8.62
N GLN A 140 -1.69 13.62 9.52
CA GLN A 140 -0.31 14.03 9.65
C GLN A 140 0.44 13.14 10.64
N LYS A 141 1.76 13.05 10.49
CA LYS A 141 2.61 12.27 11.41
C LYS A 141 2.58 12.79 12.86
N ASP A 142 2.25 14.06 13.06
CA ASP A 142 2.12 14.68 14.38
C ASP A 142 0.75 14.40 15.06
N GLY A 143 -0.11 13.59 14.45
CA GLY A 143 -1.44 13.27 14.94
C GLY A 143 -2.52 14.28 14.54
N GLN A 144 -2.18 15.36 13.84
CA GLN A 144 -3.19 16.27 13.32
C GLN A 144 -3.96 15.61 12.18
N LYS A 145 -5.29 15.79 12.18
CA LYS A 145 -6.19 15.34 11.11
C LYS A 145 -6.86 16.55 10.50
N ARG A 146 -7.00 16.57 9.18
CA ARG A 146 -7.67 17.66 8.47
C ARG A 146 -8.54 17.09 7.38
N GLU A 147 -9.78 17.56 7.31
CA GLU A 147 -10.61 17.35 6.12
C GLU A 147 -9.88 17.96 4.92
N ALA A 148 -9.81 17.19 3.83
CA ALA A 148 -9.23 17.62 2.58
C ALA A 148 -10.21 18.57 1.87
N SER A 149 -10.32 19.80 2.36
CA SER A 149 -10.99 20.86 1.64
C SER A 149 -10.08 21.34 0.51
N PHE A 150 -10.48 21.15 -0.75
CA PHE A 150 -9.87 21.90 -1.85
C PHE A 150 -10.16 23.38 -1.60
N GLY A 151 -9.12 24.14 -1.24
CA GLY A 151 -9.25 25.56 -0.94
C GLY A 151 -10.04 26.27 -2.05
N ARG A 152 -11.04 27.06 -1.65
CA ARG A 152 -11.80 27.92 -2.58
C ARG A 152 -10.82 28.64 -3.50
N LYS A 153 -11.03 28.51 -4.82
CA LYS A 153 -10.40 29.27 -5.92
C LYS A 153 -9.70 30.55 -5.43
N GLY A 154 -8.42 30.45 -5.11
CA GLY A 154 -7.53 31.61 -5.18
C GLY A 154 -7.27 31.82 -6.67
N ARG A 155 -7.89 32.87 -7.25
CA ARG A 155 -7.68 33.46 -8.59
C ARG A 155 -7.13 32.52 -9.69
N CYS A 156 -7.93 32.29 -10.74
CA CYS A 156 -7.46 31.74 -12.02
C CYS A 156 -6.10 32.35 -12.41
N GLY A 157 -5.04 31.55 -12.43
CA GLY A 157 -3.72 32.03 -12.85
C GLY A 157 -2.54 31.13 -12.53
N THR A 158 -2.57 30.36 -11.44
CA THR A 158 -1.46 29.42 -11.15
C THR A 158 -1.97 28.17 -10.47
N TRP A 159 -2.03 27.08 -11.24
CA TRP A 159 -2.08 25.74 -10.69
C TRP A 159 -0.75 25.48 -9.97
N VAL A 160 -0.77 25.47 -8.63
CA VAL A 160 0.31 24.85 -7.86
C VAL A 160 -0.23 23.49 -7.43
N PRO A 161 0.09 22.40 -8.14
CA PRO A 161 -0.14 21.07 -7.59
C PRO A 161 0.66 20.97 -6.29
N TRP A 162 0.05 20.43 -5.24
CA TRP A 162 0.65 20.24 -3.91
C TRP A 162 1.73 19.15 -3.88
N VAL A 163 2.52 19.04 -4.95
CA VAL A 163 3.72 18.22 -5.02
C VAL A 163 4.91 19.18 -5.02
N ALA A 164 5.78 19.00 -4.01
CA ALA A 164 7.07 19.67 -3.82
C ALA A 164 7.05 21.14 -3.33
N ARG A 165 7.03 21.31 -2.01
CA ARG A 165 8.00 22.23 -1.39
C ARG A 165 9.22 21.42 -0.98
N THR A 166 10.13 21.20 -1.92
CA THR A 166 11.52 20.93 -1.55
C THR A 166 12.06 22.16 -0.83
N PRO A 167 12.77 22.01 0.31
CA PRO A 167 13.55 23.12 0.83
C PRO A 167 14.62 23.44 -0.22
N ARG A 168 14.59 24.66 -0.77
CA ARG A 168 15.69 25.17 -1.62
C ARG A 168 16.97 25.12 -0.77
N LEU A 169 17.85 24.18 -1.09
CA LEU A 169 19.25 24.25 -0.69
C LEU A 169 19.84 25.53 -1.26
N ARG A 170 20.09 26.53 -0.41
CA ARG A 170 20.88 27.70 -0.76
C ARG A 170 22.35 27.30 -0.63
N VAL A 171 22.96 26.89 -1.75
CA VAL A 171 24.42 26.75 -1.84
C VAL A 171 25.00 28.17 -1.82
N SER A 172 25.58 28.57 -0.70
CA SER A 172 26.40 29.78 -0.61
C SER A 172 27.79 29.43 -1.12
N THR A 173 28.15 29.92 -2.31
CA THR A 173 29.53 29.91 -2.75
C THR A 173 30.28 31.02 -2.02
N ARG A 174 31.13 30.63 -1.08
CA ARG A 174 32.12 31.50 -0.45
C ARG A 174 33.29 31.66 -1.43
N THR A 175 33.27 32.68 -2.29
CA THR A 175 34.47 33.11 -3.01
C THR A 175 35.33 33.92 -2.03
N GLY A 176 36.37 33.28 -1.51
CA GLY A 176 37.50 33.98 -0.90
C GLY A 176 38.55 34.30 -1.95
N LYS A 177 38.99 35.55 -1.98
CA LYS A 177 40.38 35.99 -2.05
C LYS A 177 40.45 37.39 -1.46
#